data_AF-A0A969GAK1-F1
#
_entry.id   AF-A0A969GAK1-F1
#
_cell.length_a   1.000
_cell.length_b   1.000
_cell.length_c   1.000
_cell.angle_alpha   90.00
_cell.angle_beta   90.00
_cell.angle_gamma   90.00
#
_symmetry.space_group_name_H-M   'P 1'
#
loop_
_entity.id
_entity.type
_entity.pdbx_description
1 polymer ?
#
loop_
_entity_poly.entity_id
_entity_poly.type
_entity_poly.pdbx_seq_one_letter_code
_entity_poly.pdbx_strand_id
1 'polypeptide(L)'
;MVQIQGKNGYVYFVNNQLPLNNIGVGKVVLDKQYTYALLHPHIPMARTTGFLSPFEEKYRDYGAYSSIAATATAIMAQYPFPIILKPNRGSGGCNVFLCRDRDNLIHGLNTIFNLKDKNYDCVALAQELISIKREYRAIFVDQTLRLLYYKIESMPFSMAILAPSIGKGPRRKWWKTELCTNKFSN
;
A
#
# COMPACT_ATOMS: atom_id res chain seq x y z
N MET A 1 8.00 -12.65 20.86
CA MET A 1 6.67 -13.29 20.92
C MET A 1 6.13 -13.03 22.32
N VAL A 2 4.85 -12.66 22.44
CA VAL A 2 4.16 -12.49 23.73
C VAL A 2 3.00 -13.47 23.78
N GLN A 3 2.80 -14.12 24.92
CA GLN A 3 1.70 -15.02 25.18
C GLN A 3 0.73 -14.36 26.17
N ILE A 4 -0.56 -14.39 25.87
CA ILE A 4 -1.60 -13.85 26.75
C ILE A 4 -2.63 -14.94 27.00
N GLN A 5 -3.00 -15.16 28.26
CA GLN A 5 -4.11 -16.04 28.62
C GLN A 5 -5.44 -15.31 28.36
N GLY A 6 -6.22 -15.81 27.42
CA GLY A 6 -7.59 -15.37 27.17
C GLY A 6 -8.63 -16.30 27.82
N LYS A 7 -9.91 -15.95 27.63
CA LYS A 7 -11.04 -16.79 28.09
C LYS A 7 -11.08 -18.17 27.40
N ASN A 8 -10.58 -18.24 26.16
CA ASN A 8 -10.63 -19.44 25.32
C ASN A 8 -9.25 -20.12 25.17
N GLY A 9 -8.33 -19.88 26.11
CA GLY A 9 -6.97 -20.41 26.07
C GLY A 9 -5.90 -19.36 25.76
N TYR A 10 -4.70 -19.83 25.43
CA TYR A 10 -3.57 -18.95 25.17
C TYR A 10 -3.60 -18.38 23.75
N VAL A 11 -3.27 -17.10 23.65
CA VAL A 11 -3.13 -16.38 22.39
C VAL A 11 -1.70 -15.90 22.26
N TYR A 12 -1.07 -16.21 21.12
CA TYR A 12 0.30 -15.82 20.83
C TYR A 12 0.34 -14.61 19.88
N PHE A 13 1.18 -13.66 20.23
CA PHE A 13 1.42 -12.43 19.49
C PHE A 13 2.86 -12.42 18.99
N VAL A 14 3.03 -12.27 17.68
CA VAL A 14 4.34 -12.14 17.04
C VAL A 14 4.42 -10.77 16.38
N ASN A 15 5.27 -9.89 16.90
CA ASN A 15 5.35 -8.49 16.49
C ASN A 15 3.99 -7.78 16.60
N ASN A 16 3.47 -7.31 15.46
CA ASN A 16 2.17 -6.66 15.31
C ASN A 16 1.09 -7.61 14.74
N GLN A 17 1.37 -8.91 14.65
CA GLN A 17 0.42 -9.88 14.13
C GLN A 17 -0.51 -10.36 15.25
N LEU A 18 -1.81 -10.22 14.98
CA LEU A 18 -2.88 -10.72 15.81
C LEU A 18 -3.45 -11.98 15.16
N PRO A 19 -3.73 -13.07 15.90
CA PRO A 19 -4.36 -14.27 15.35
C PRO A 19 -5.86 -14.08 15.12
N LEU A 20 -6.25 -12.91 14.60
CA LEU A 20 -7.64 -12.55 14.29
C LEU A 20 -7.99 -12.87 12.84
N ASN A 21 -7.02 -12.73 11.93
CA ASN A 21 -7.22 -13.03 10.52
C ASN A 21 -6.71 -14.44 10.22
N ASN A 22 -7.51 -15.23 9.50
CA ASN A 22 -7.01 -16.47 8.94
C ASN A 22 -5.94 -16.19 7.86
N ILE A 23 -5.17 -17.22 7.52
CA ILE A 23 -4.05 -17.11 6.57
C ILE A 23 -4.51 -16.61 5.19
N GLY A 24 -5.69 -17.03 4.73
CA GLY A 24 -6.25 -16.63 3.44
C GLY A 24 -6.54 -15.12 3.39
N VAL A 25 -7.26 -14.63 4.39
CA VAL A 25 -7.56 -13.20 4.55
C VAL A 25 -6.26 -12.40 4.68
N GLY A 26 -5.30 -12.89 5.46
CA GLY A 26 -3.97 -12.30 5.60
C GLY A 26 -3.26 -12.11 4.25
N LYS A 27 -3.33 -13.10 3.36
CA LYS A 27 -2.73 -12.99 2.01
C LYS A 27 -3.45 -11.96 1.14
N VAL A 28 -4.78 -11.90 1.20
CA VAL A 28 -5.57 -10.92 0.45
C VAL A 28 -5.24 -9.49 0.87
N VAL A 29 -5.19 -9.20 2.18
CA VAL A 29 -4.93 -7.84 2.67
C VAL A 29 -3.49 -7.36 2.47
N LEU A 30 -2.54 -8.29 2.30
CA LEU A 30 -1.15 -7.97 1.97
C LEU A 30 -0.93 -7.72 0.47
N ASP A 31 -1.93 -8.03 -0.36
CA ASP A 31 -1.92 -7.86 -1.80
C ASP A 31 -2.87 -6.70 -2.17
N LYS A 32 -2.30 -5.56 -2.58
CA LYS A 32 -3.07 -4.34 -2.83
C LYS A 32 -4.01 -4.51 -4.02
N GLN A 33 -3.64 -5.30 -5.03
CA GLN A 33 -4.49 -5.57 -6.19
C GLN A 33 -5.70 -6.41 -5.79
N TYR A 34 -5.51 -7.47 -5.00
CA TYR A 34 -6.64 -8.27 -4.49
C TYR A 34 -7.53 -7.45 -3.56
N THR A 35 -6.93 -6.66 -2.68
CA THR A 35 -7.69 -5.75 -1.79
C THR A 35 -8.51 -4.76 -2.61
N TYR A 36 -7.95 -4.15 -3.65
CA TYR A 36 -8.67 -3.25 -4.55
C TYR A 36 -9.81 -3.98 -5.29
N ALA A 37 -9.54 -5.14 -5.89
CA ALA A 37 -10.54 -5.92 -6.60
C ALA A 37 -11.75 -6.27 -5.72
N LEU A 38 -11.50 -6.62 -4.44
CA LEU A 38 -12.55 -6.94 -3.48
C LEU A 38 -13.34 -5.72 -3.02
N LEU A 39 -12.67 -4.59 -2.76
CA LEU A 39 -13.27 -3.47 -2.04
C LEU A 39 -13.78 -2.33 -2.94
N HIS A 40 -13.17 -2.10 -4.10
CA HIS A 40 -13.55 -0.98 -4.98
C HIS A 40 -15.02 -0.99 -5.44
N PRO A 41 -15.76 -2.13 -5.52
CA PRO A 41 -17.19 -2.10 -5.84
C PRO A 41 -18.05 -1.62 -4.68
N HIS A 42 -17.52 -1.64 -3.45
CA HIS A 42 -18.27 -1.38 -2.22
C HIS A 42 -17.88 -0.07 -1.54
N ILE A 43 -16.66 0.42 -1.76
CA ILE A 43 -16.17 1.68 -1.21
C ILE A 43 -15.49 2.52 -2.29
N PRO A 44 -15.62 3.86 -2.25
CA PRO A 44 -14.88 4.73 -3.14
C PRO A 44 -13.37 4.53 -2.97
N MET A 45 -12.69 4.17 -4.04
CA MET A 45 -11.25 4.01 -4.09
C MET A 45 -10.68 4.74 -5.30
N ALA A 46 -9.49 5.28 -5.16
CA ALA A 46 -8.76 5.86 -6.29
C ALA A 46 -8.54 4.79 -7.36
N ARG A 47 -8.87 5.11 -8.61
CA ARG A 47 -8.74 4.18 -9.73
C ARG A 47 -7.32 3.63 -9.79
N THR A 48 -7.23 2.30 -9.76
CA THR A 48 -5.95 1.57 -9.71
C THR A 48 -5.97 0.44 -10.73
N THR A 49 -4.89 0.31 -11.51
CA THR A 49 -4.67 -0.82 -12.43
C THR A 49 -3.33 -1.47 -12.10
N GLY A 50 -3.30 -2.82 -12.08
CA GLY A 50 -2.07 -3.59 -11.93
C GLY A 50 -1.45 -3.94 -13.28
N PHE A 51 -0.12 -3.83 -13.34
CA PHE A 51 0.70 -4.10 -14.52
C PHE A 51 1.75 -5.15 -14.16
N LEU A 52 1.80 -6.22 -14.94
CA LEU A 52 2.76 -7.31 -14.74
C LEU A 52 4.15 -6.91 -15.25
N SER A 53 5.16 -7.41 -14.54
CA SER A 53 6.56 -7.33 -14.94
C SER A 53 6.77 -8.01 -16.31
N PRO A 54 7.46 -7.37 -17.26
CA PRO A 54 7.81 -8.00 -18.54
C PRO A 54 8.79 -9.18 -18.37
N PHE A 55 9.41 -9.31 -17.20
CA PHE A 55 10.41 -10.33 -16.91
C PHE A 55 9.83 -11.63 -16.35
N GLU A 56 8.52 -11.70 -16.11
CA GLU A 56 7.85 -12.85 -15.52
C GLU A 56 7.22 -13.75 -16.58
N GLU A 57 8.00 -14.70 -17.08
CA GLU A 57 7.57 -15.58 -18.19
C GLU A 57 6.31 -16.40 -17.87
N LYS A 58 6.19 -16.87 -16.63
CA LYS A 58 5.03 -17.65 -16.15
C LYS A 58 3.70 -16.90 -16.24
N TYR A 59 3.73 -15.57 -16.37
CA TYR A 59 2.54 -14.73 -16.43
C TYR A 59 2.38 -14.02 -17.79
N ARG A 60 3.16 -14.40 -18.80
CA ARG A 60 3.14 -13.77 -20.12
C ARG A 60 1.74 -13.78 -20.75
N ASP A 61 1.02 -14.89 -20.59
CA ASP A 61 -0.34 -15.07 -21.14
C ASP A 61 -1.41 -14.23 -20.43
N TYR A 62 -1.10 -13.69 -19.24
CA TYR A 62 -2.04 -12.88 -18.44
C TYR A 62 -1.92 -11.37 -18.73
N GLY A 63 -1.42 -11.01 -19.91
CA GLY A 63 -1.35 -9.61 -20.35
C GLY A 63 -0.07 -8.90 -19.92
N ALA A 64 1.06 -9.62 -19.79
CA ALA A 64 2.35 -8.97 -19.61
C ALA A 64 2.74 -8.17 -20.86
N TYR A 65 3.21 -6.95 -20.65
CA TYR A 65 3.79 -6.14 -21.73
C TYR A 65 5.18 -6.65 -22.09
N SER A 66 5.63 -6.39 -23.32
CA SER A 66 6.92 -6.89 -23.83
C SER A 66 8.15 -6.23 -23.19
N SER A 67 7.99 -5.05 -22.57
CA SER A 67 9.10 -4.30 -21.96
C SER A 67 8.60 -3.25 -20.98
N ILE A 68 9.50 -2.70 -20.17
CA ILE A 68 9.23 -1.55 -19.29
C ILE A 68 8.66 -0.36 -20.07
N ALA A 69 9.19 -0.09 -21.26
CA ALA A 69 8.75 1.01 -22.11
C ALA A 69 7.31 0.79 -22.64
N ALA A 70 6.96 -0.46 -22.98
CA ALA A 70 5.61 -0.84 -23.36
C ALA A 70 4.64 -0.71 -22.17
N THR A 71 5.03 -1.18 -20.98
CA THR A 71 4.26 -1.00 -19.75
C THR A 71 4.01 0.49 -19.45
N ALA A 72 5.04 1.33 -19.53
CA ALA A 72 4.91 2.77 -19.31
C ALA A 72 3.94 3.41 -20.32
N THR A 73 4.01 3.02 -21.59
CA THR A 73 3.10 3.51 -22.64
C THR A 73 1.65 3.14 -22.34
N ALA A 74 1.40 1.90 -21.90
CA ALA A 74 0.07 1.45 -21.53
C ALA A 74 -0.48 2.16 -20.28
N ILE A 75 0.38 2.44 -19.29
CA ILE A 75 0.00 3.24 -18.12
C ILE A 75 -0.41 4.67 -18.56
N MET A 76 0.41 5.34 -19.37
CA MET A 76 0.12 6.71 -19.83
C MET A 76 -1.13 6.80 -20.71
N ALA A 77 -1.50 5.73 -21.42
CA ALA A 77 -2.75 5.66 -22.16
C ALA A 77 -3.99 5.62 -21.24
N GLN A 78 -3.84 5.16 -20.00
CA GLN A 78 -4.93 5.02 -19.03
C GLN A 78 -4.96 6.12 -17.97
N TYR A 79 -3.84 6.80 -17.70
CA TYR A 79 -3.71 7.74 -16.59
C TYR A 79 -2.98 9.02 -17.04
N PRO A 80 -3.58 10.21 -16.84
CA PRO A 80 -2.85 11.46 -17.01
C PRO A 80 -1.85 11.66 -15.86
N PHE A 81 -0.80 12.42 -16.12
CA PHE A 81 0.11 12.84 -15.07
C PHE A 81 -0.52 13.90 -14.16
N PRO A 82 -0.14 13.96 -12.87
CA PRO A 82 0.78 13.04 -12.19
C PRO A 82 0.15 11.68 -11.81
N ILE A 83 0.96 10.62 -11.86
CA ILE A 83 0.55 9.23 -11.58
C ILE A 83 1.24 8.76 -10.30
N ILE A 84 0.51 8.04 -9.43
CA ILE A 84 1.13 7.30 -8.33
C ILE A 84 1.48 5.89 -8.82
N LEU A 85 2.76 5.55 -8.76
CA LEU A 85 3.25 4.19 -9.04
C LEU A 85 3.71 3.54 -7.73
N LYS A 86 3.32 2.29 -7.47
CA LYS A 86 3.71 1.57 -6.24
C LYS A 86 3.77 0.05 -6.45
N PRO A 87 4.56 -0.70 -5.66
CA PRO A 87 4.52 -2.15 -5.68
C PRO A 87 3.19 -2.67 -5.12
N ASN A 88 2.75 -3.81 -5.63
CA ASN A 88 1.55 -4.49 -5.16
C ASN A 88 1.66 -4.91 -3.68
N ARG A 89 2.82 -5.42 -3.29
CA ARG A 89 3.17 -5.88 -1.94
C ARG A 89 4.12 -4.89 -1.27
N GLY A 90 4.48 -5.16 -0.03
CA GLY A 90 5.29 -4.26 0.79
C GLY A 90 4.47 -3.18 1.51
N SER A 91 5.15 -2.51 2.45
CA SER A 91 4.55 -1.59 3.43
C SER A 91 5.43 -0.36 3.65
N GLY A 92 4.90 0.64 4.36
CA GLY A 92 5.67 1.79 4.83
C GLY A 92 6.00 2.85 3.77
N GLY A 93 5.38 2.81 2.59
CA GLY A 93 5.65 3.77 1.52
C GLY A 93 6.95 3.50 0.74
N CYS A 94 7.60 2.36 0.97
CA CYS A 94 8.76 1.95 0.19
C CYS A 94 8.38 1.77 -1.29
N ASN A 95 9.23 2.30 -2.19
CA ASN A 95 9.07 2.22 -3.64
C ASN A 95 7.72 2.78 -4.13
N VAL A 96 7.18 3.79 -3.45
CA VAL A 96 6.04 4.58 -3.94
C VAL A 96 6.58 5.82 -4.63
N PHE A 97 6.18 6.04 -5.87
CA PHE A 97 6.66 7.12 -6.72
C PHE A 97 5.51 8.04 -7.12
N LEU A 98 5.75 9.35 -7.03
CA LEU A 98 4.92 10.36 -7.67
C LEU A 98 5.55 10.69 -9.03
N CYS A 99 5.04 10.06 -10.08
CA CYS A 99 5.55 10.24 -11.43
C CYS A 99 4.90 11.47 -12.05
N ARG A 100 5.68 12.49 -12.37
CA ARG A 100 5.20 13.71 -13.04
C ARG A 100 5.38 13.67 -14.56
N ASP A 101 6.22 12.76 -15.02
CA ASP A 101 6.59 12.58 -16.42
C ASP A 101 6.93 11.11 -16.70
N ARG A 102 7.20 10.83 -17.98
CA ARG A 102 7.54 9.49 -18.47
C ARG A 102 8.83 8.95 -17.86
N ASP A 103 9.82 9.79 -17.62
CA ASP A 103 11.14 9.35 -17.13
C ASP A 103 11.03 8.90 -15.67
N ASN A 104 10.29 9.64 -14.84
CA ASN A 104 9.97 9.25 -13.47
C ASN A 104 9.17 7.94 -13.42
N LEU A 105 8.26 7.73 -14.37
CA LEU A 105 7.48 6.50 -14.48
C LEU A 105 8.36 5.30 -14.84
N ILE A 106 9.22 5.44 -15.85
CA ILE A 106 10.17 4.40 -16.26
C ILE A 106 11.14 4.09 -15.12
N HIS A 107 11.64 5.10 -14.41
CA HIS A 107 12.51 4.91 -13.26
C HIS A 107 11.81 4.07 -12.18
N GLY A 108 10.59 4.44 -11.78
CA GLY A 108 9.84 3.69 -10.77
C GLY A 108 9.53 2.25 -11.18
N LEU A 109 9.19 2.02 -12.46
CA LEU A 109 8.97 0.67 -13.00
C LEU A 109 10.26 -0.18 -12.94
N ASN A 110 11.40 0.40 -13.33
CA ASN A 110 12.69 -0.28 -13.21
C ASN A 110 13.02 -0.62 -11.75
N THR A 111 12.69 0.26 -10.79
CA THR A 111 12.91 -0.02 -9.37
C THR A 111 12.01 -1.16 -8.87
N ILE A 112 10.72 -1.14 -9.19
CA ILE A 112 9.77 -2.18 -8.73
C ILE A 112 10.09 -3.53 -9.35
N PHE A 113 10.39 -3.56 -10.66
CA PHE A 113 10.66 -4.78 -11.41
C PHE A 113 12.14 -5.22 -11.38
N ASN A 114 12.96 -4.64 -10.50
CA ASN A 114 14.35 -5.05 -10.34
C ASN A 114 14.45 -6.41 -9.64
N LEU A 115 14.70 -7.48 -10.39
CA LEU A 115 14.86 -8.85 -9.88
C LEU A 115 15.98 -9.01 -8.84
N LYS A 116 16.92 -8.06 -8.78
CA LYS A 116 18.02 -8.07 -7.79
C LYS A 116 17.66 -7.35 -6.49
N ASP A 117 16.54 -6.64 -6.45
CA ASP A 117 16.10 -5.94 -5.25
C ASP A 117 15.33 -6.88 -4.32
N LYS A 118 15.60 -6.80 -3.01
CA LYS A 118 14.87 -7.58 -1.99
C LYS A 118 13.38 -7.21 -1.90
N ASN A 119 13.01 -6.03 -2.39
CA ASN A 119 11.66 -5.52 -2.46
C ASN A 119 11.07 -5.64 -3.87
N TYR A 120 11.65 -6.51 -4.70
CA TYR A 120 11.09 -6.87 -6.01
C TYR A 120 9.60 -7.23 -5.88
N ASP A 121 8.82 -6.73 -6.83
CA ASP A 121 7.44 -7.14 -7.01
C ASP A 121 7.17 -7.38 -8.49
N CYS A 122 6.55 -8.51 -8.83
CA CYS A 122 6.15 -8.81 -10.20
C CYS A 122 4.96 -7.98 -10.68
N VAL A 123 4.31 -7.20 -9.80
CA VAL A 123 3.19 -6.33 -10.12
C VAL A 123 3.47 -4.90 -9.66
N ALA A 124 3.41 -3.96 -10.61
CA ALA A 124 3.37 -2.54 -10.33
C ALA A 124 1.93 -2.04 -10.44
N LEU A 125 1.49 -1.23 -9.48
CA LEU A 125 0.18 -0.59 -9.48
C LEU A 125 0.33 0.86 -9.93
N ALA A 126 -0.35 1.23 -11.01
CA ALA A 126 -0.57 2.63 -11.37
C ALA A 126 -1.92 3.08 -10.80
N GLN A 127 -1.92 4.24 -10.16
CA GLN A 127 -3.08 4.80 -9.49
C GLN A 127 -3.18 6.29 -9.80
N GLU A 128 -4.41 6.79 -9.94
CA GLU A 128 -4.65 8.23 -10.00
C GLU A 128 -4.25 8.94 -8.69
N LEU A 129 -3.77 10.18 -8.82
CA LEU A 129 -3.48 11.02 -7.67
C LEU A 129 -4.78 11.59 -7.10
N ILE A 130 -5.00 11.38 -5.80
CA ILE A 130 -6.11 11.99 -5.06
C ILE A 130 -5.60 13.10 -4.14
N SER A 131 -6.34 14.21 -4.06
CA SER A 131 -6.06 15.29 -3.11
C SER A 131 -6.59 14.92 -1.73
N ILE A 132 -5.70 14.42 -0.87
CA ILE A 132 -6.05 13.99 0.49
C ILE A 132 -6.07 15.21 1.42
N LYS A 133 -7.26 15.60 1.88
CA LYS A 133 -7.41 16.67 2.89
C LYS A 133 -7.13 16.16 4.31
N ARG A 134 -7.53 14.91 4.59
CA ARG A 134 -7.40 14.25 5.90
C ARG A 134 -7.30 12.74 5.70
N GLU A 135 -6.47 12.08 6.51
CA GLU A 135 -6.38 10.61 6.56
C GLU A 135 -7.07 10.12 7.83
N TYR A 136 -8.12 9.31 7.68
CA TYR A 136 -8.80 8.63 8.78
C TYR A 136 -8.45 7.14 8.77
N ARG A 137 -8.35 6.54 9.96
CA ARG A 137 -8.11 5.11 10.14
C ARG A 137 -9.15 4.52 11.07
N ALA A 138 -9.87 3.54 10.54
CA ALA A 138 -10.85 2.76 11.28
C ALA A 138 -10.27 1.38 11.59
N ILE A 139 -10.48 0.90 12.82
CA ILE A 139 -10.11 -0.46 13.25
C ILE A 139 -11.39 -1.21 13.59
N PHE A 140 -11.61 -2.30 12.87
CA PHE A 140 -12.72 -3.22 13.10
C PHE A 140 -12.22 -4.51 13.76
N VAL A 141 -12.94 -4.99 14.76
CA VAL A 141 -12.72 -6.30 15.40
C VAL A 141 -14.08 -6.95 15.58
N ASP A 142 -14.21 -8.20 15.15
CA ASP A 142 -15.48 -8.94 15.14
C ASP A 142 -16.60 -8.14 14.47
N GLN A 143 -16.32 -7.61 13.28
CA GLN A 143 -17.24 -6.80 12.47
C GLN A 143 -17.73 -5.50 13.13
N THR A 144 -17.19 -5.13 14.29
CA THR A 144 -17.56 -3.93 15.05
C THR A 144 -16.46 -2.88 14.95
N LEU A 145 -16.82 -1.63 14.66
CA LEU A 145 -15.88 -0.50 14.74
C LEU A 145 -15.43 -0.31 16.19
N ARG A 146 -14.14 -0.50 16.46
CA ARG A 146 -13.56 -0.34 17.81
C ARG A 146 -12.84 0.98 17.99
N LEU A 147 -12.22 1.49 16.93
CA LEU A 147 -11.46 2.73 16.99
C LEU A 147 -11.55 3.46 15.65
N LEU A 148 -11.82 4.76 15.70
CA LEU A 148 -11.68 5.67 14.57
C LEU A 148 -10.84 6.87 15.02
N TYR A 149 -9.77 7.14 14.29
CA TYR A 149 -8.93 8.31 14.53
C TYR A 149 -8.50 8.92 13.20
N TYR A 150 -8.23 10.21 13.21
CA TYR A 150 -7.55 10.85 12.10
C TYR A 150 -6.07 10.91 12.40
N LYS A 151 -5.25 10.73 11.37
CA LYS A 151 -3.81 10.85 11.48
C LYS A 151 -3.44 12.32 11.34
N ILE A 152 -2.78 12.85 12.36
CA ILE A 152 -2.16 14.17 12.31
C ILE A 152 -0.81 13.99 11.61
N GLU A 153 -0.65 14.55 10.42
CA GLU A 153 0.65 14.57 9.75
C GLU A 153 1.58 15.55 10.48
N SER A 154 2.64 15.06 11.13
CA SER A 154 3.80 15.89 11.41
C SER A 154 4.67 15.97 10.15
N MET A 155 4.17 16.65 9.11
CA MET A 155 4.80 17.14 7.86
C MET A 155 3.98 16.77 6.61
N PRO A 156 3.81 17.71 5.65
CA PRO A 156 3.06 17.47 4.44
C PRO A 156 3.72 16.40 3.56
N PHE A 157 2.89 15.50 3.02
CA PHE A 157 3.17 14.42 2.06
C PHE A 157 4.19 14.74 0.94
N SER A 158 4.42 16.01 0.61
CA SER A 158 5.35 16.44 -0.46
C SER A 158 6.85 16.26 -0.15
N MET A 159 7.28 16.14 1.11
CA MET A 159 8.71 16.01 1.44
C MET A 159 9.15 14.60 1.88
N ALA A 160 8.24 13.72 2.28
CA ALA A 160 8.61 12.43 2.88
C ALA A 160 9.05 11.36 1.86
N ILE A 161 8.65 11.48 0.60
CA ILE A 161 8.98 10.52 -0.48
C ILE A 161 10.17 11.01 -1.35
N LEU A 162 10.52 12.30 -1.27
CA LEU A 162 11.57 12.93 -2.09
C LEU A 162 12.97 12.91 -1.46
N ALA A 163 13.21 12.20 -0.36
CA ALA A 163 14.57 12.03 0.16
C ALA A 163 15.20 10.74 -0.42
N PRO A 164 16.18 10.84 -1.34
CA PRO A 164 17.04 9.72 -1.64
C PRO A 164 17.83 9.43 -0.36
N SER A 165 17.87 8.16 0.04
CA SER A 165 18.59 7.72 1.21
C SER A 165 20.09 8.03 1.09
N ILE A 166 20.55 9.08 1.75
CA ILE A 166 21.92 9.16 2.27
C ILE A 166 21.81 9.43 3.77
N GLY A 167 22.07 8.39 4.57
CA GLY A 167 22.45 8.54 5.96
C GLY A 167 21.34 8.42 7.01
N LYS A 168 21.44 7.34 7.80
CA LYS A 168 20.90 7.14 9.16
C LYS A 168 19.37 7.05 9.28
N GLY A 169 18.91 5.82 9.57
CA GLY A 169 17.50 5.47 9.74
C GLY A 169 16.77 6.34 10.79
N PRO A 170 15.45 6.54 10.64
CA PRO A 170 14.71 7.43 11.52
C PRO A 170 14.52 6.79 12.90
N ARG A 171 14.99 7.51 13.93
CA ARG A 171 14.63 7.25 15.33
C ARG A 171 13.11 7.36 15.48
N ARG A 172 12.49 6.32 16.03
CA ARG A 172 11.04 6.25 16.29
C ARG A 172 10.63 7.42 17.21
N LYS A 173 9.87 8.39 16.69
CA LYS A 173 9.15 9.39 17.51
C LYS A 173 7.72 8.91 17.74
N TRP A 174 7.28 9.01 18.99
CA TRP A 174 5.97 8.58 19.47
C TRP A 174 4.86 9.46 18.91
N TRP A 175 3.73 8.83 18.55
CA TRP A 175 2.54 9.47 18.00
C TRP A 175 1.70 10.08 19.12
N LYS A 176 1.20 11.31 18.91
CA LYS A 176 0.18 11.91 19.78
C LYS A 176 -1.18 11.54 19.20
N THR A 177 -1.96 10.75 19.93
CA THR A 177 -3.31 10.32 19.54
C THR A 177 -4.31 11.25 20.22
N GLU A 178 -5.13 11.97 19.46
CA GLU A 178 -6.34 12.59 19.99
C GLU A 178 -7.53 11.68 19.66
N LEU A 179 -8.16 11.14 20.68
CA LEU A 179 -9.36 10.30 20.56
C LEU A 179 -10.57 11.20 20.31
N CYS A 180 -11.21 11.09 19.15
CA CYS A 180 -12.57 11.60 18.99
C CYS A 180 -13.54 10.62 19.65
N THR A 181 -13.91 10.87 20.89
CA THR A 181 -15.01 10.17 21.57
C THR A 181 -16.35 10.77 21.15
N ASN A 182 -16.82 10.43 19.95
CA ASN A 182 -18.22 10.68 19.63
C ASN A 182 -19.06 9.55 20.23
N LYS A 183 -19.80 9.90 21.29
CA LYS A 183 -20.97 9.16 21.75
C LYS A 183 -21.97 9.10 20.58
N PHE A 184 -22.06 7.97 19.90
CA PHE A 184 -23.26 7.67 19.13
C PHE A 184 -24.34 7.32 20.14
N SER A 185 -25.19 8.30 20.45
CA SER A 185 -26.44 8.07 21.17
C SER A 185 -27.51 7.64 20.16
N ASN A 186 -27.95 6.39 20.37
CA ASN A 186 -29.11 5.64 19.87
C ASN A 186 -29.36 5.58 18.36
#